data_AF-A0A4Y2R612-F1
#
_entry.id   AF-A0A4Y2R612-F1
#
_cell.length_a   1.000
_cell.length_b   1.000
_cell.length_c   1.000
_cell.angle_alpha   90.00
_cell.angle_beta   90.00
_cell.angle_gamma   90.00
#
_symmetry.space_group_name_H-M   'P 1'
#
loop_
_entity.id
_entity.type
_entity.pdbx_description
1 polymer ?
#
loop_
_entity_poly.entity_id
_entity_poly.type
_entity_poly.pdbx_seq_one_letter_code
_entity_poly.pdbx_strand_id
1 'polypeptide(L)'
;MFRNLHDFAHPGVLSTVRFICSRFVWPKMKQDIVNFTRSCIACQKLKIIRHVHSPLAEFKVPNQRFVHISIDIIGPLPSSQGFTYCLTAIDRFSRWPEAMPLADI
;
A
#
# COMPACT_ATOMS: atom_id res chain seq x y z
N MET A 1 30.98 -3.38 -13.61
CA MET A 1 30.63 -2.36 -14.63
C MET A 1 29.21 -1.83 -14.47
N PHE A 2 28.15 -2.64 -14.64
CA PHE A 2 26.75 -2.19 -14.49
C PHE A 2 26.45 -1.56 -13.14
N ARG A 3 26.94 -2.18 -12.07
CA ARG A 3 26.79 -1.74 -10.68
C ARG A 3 27.25 -0.30 -10.47
N ASN A 4 28.50 0.00 -10.80
CA ASN A 4 29.05 1.34 -10.63
C ASN A 4 28.23 2.42 -11.37
N LEU A 5 27.75 2.14 -12.59
CA LEU A 5 26.94 3.11 -13.34
C LEU A 5 25.52 3.26 -12.82
N HIS A 6 24.94 2.18 -12.32
CA HIS A 6 23.60 2.16 -11.79
C HIS A 6 23.52 2.76 -10.37
N ASP A 7 24.53 2.55 -9.53
CA ASP A 7 24.52 2.96 -8.12
C ASP A 7 24.64 4.49 -7.92
N PHE A 8 25.04 5.25 -8.93
CA PHE A 8 25.09 6.72 -8.84
C PHE A 8 23.71 7.37 -8.63
N ALA A 9 22.66 6.81 -9.22
CA ALA A 9 21.34 7.44 -9.23
C ALA A 9 20.16 6.44 -9.32
N HIS A 10 20.44 5.14 -9.28
CA HIS A 10 19.43 4.09 -9.48
C HIS A 10 18.47 4.35 -10.66
N PRO A 11 19.00 4.66 -11.86
CA PRO A 11 18.16 4.99 -12.99
C PRO A 11 17.26 3.81 -13.37
N GLY A 12 16.05 4.13 -13.84
CA GLY A 12 15.13 3.13 -14.35
C GLY A 12 15.70 2.39 -15.56
N VAL A 13 15.16 1.20 -15.84
CA VAL A 13 15.62 0.28 -16.90
C VAL A 13 15.92 0.98 -18.22
N LEU A 14 15.01 1.81 -18.72
CA LEU A 14 15.19 2.49 -20.01
C LEU A 14 16.37 3.48 -20.00
N SER A 15 16.53 4.23 -18.91
CA SER A 15 17.62 5.18 -18.73
C SER A 15 18.96 4.46 -18.61
N THR A 16 19.03 3.36 -17.86
CA THR A 16 20.23 2.52 -17.74
C THR A 16 20.62 1.92 -19.09
N VAL A 17 19.65 1.42 -19.86
CA VAL A 17 19.89 0.90 -21.21
C VAL A 17 20.44 1.99 -22.12
N ARG A 18 19.80 3.16 -22.18
CA ARG A 18 20.28 4.28 -23.03
C ARG A 18 21.69 4.71 -22.65
N PHE A 19 21.99 4.82 -21.37
CA PHE A 19 23.29 5.27 -20.89
C PHE A 19 24.42 4.29 -21.23
N ILE A 20 24.19 2.99 -21.06
CA ILE A 20 25.22 1.97 -21.28
C ILE A 20 25.40 1.69 -22.78
N CYS A 21 24.31 1.63 -23.56
CA CYS A 21 24.37 1.46 -25.01
C CYS A 21 25.06 2.63 -25.74
N SER A 22 25.19 3.80 -25.11
CA SER A 22 25.88 4.95 -25.71
C SER A 22 27.42 4.82 -25.73
N ARG A 23 27.99 3.89 -24.95
CA ARG A 23 29.45 3.78 -24.76
C ARG A 23 30.01 2.39 -25.01
N PHE A 24 29.17 1.36 -25.05
CA PHE A 24 29.58 -0.03 -25.10
C PHE A 24 28.68 -0.84 -26.03
N VAL A 25 29.20 -1.95 -26.55
CA VAL A 25 28.46 -2.86 -27.43
C VAL A 25 28.87 -4.30 -27.19
N TRP A 26 27.88 -5.19 -27.01
CA TRP A 26 28.08 -6.64 -27.00
C TRP A 26 26.74 -7.36 -27.31
N PRO A 27 26.78 -8.66 -27.69
CA PRO A 27 25.57 -9.45 -27.96
C PRO A 27 24.66 -9.52 -26.73
N LYS A 28 23.35 -9.34 -26.92
CA LYS A 28 22.32 -9.38 -25.85
C LYS A 28 22.46 -8.30 -24.74
N MET A 29 23.26 -7.25 -24.97
CA MET A 29 23.45 -6.13 -24.03
C MET A 29 22.17 -5.59 -23.37
N LYS A 30 21.12 -5.35 -24.16
CA LYS A 30 19.85 -4.83 -23.62
C LYS A 30 19.26 -5.80 -22.59
N GLN A 31 19.29 -7.10 -22.86
CA GLN A 31 18.75 -8.11 -21.96
C GLN A 31 19.53 -8.14 -20.64
N ASP A 32 20.86 -8.09 -20.70
CA ASP A 32 21.72 -8.11 -19.52
C ASP A 32 21.48 -6.88 -18.63
N ILE A 33 21.38 -5.69 -19.24
CA ILE A 33 21.12 -4.43 -18.52
C ILE A 33 19.73 -4.46 -17.86
N VAL A 34 18.72 -4.96 -18.57
CA VAL A 34 17.35 -5.10 -18.05
C VAL A 34 17.36 -6.05 -16.85
N ASN A 35 17.98 -7.23 -16.97
CA ASN A 35 18.06 -8.22 -15.91
C ASN A 35 18.79 -7.66 -14.68
N PHE A 36 19.92 -6.98 -14.88
CA PHE A 36 20.67 -6.32 -13.80
C PHE A 36 19.87 -5.21 -13.11
N THR A 37 19.24 -4.32 -13.87
CA THR A 37 18.47 -3.20 -13.29
C THR A 37 17.25 -3.72 -12.51
N ARG A 38 16.62 -4.80 -12.98
CA ARG A 38 15.51 -5.46 -12.29
C ARG A 38 15.93 -6.24 -11.05
N SER A 39 17.17 -6.70 -10.96
CA SER A 39 17.69 -7.43 -9.78
C SER A 39 18.26 -6.52 -8.69
N CYS A 40 18.28 -5.20 -8.90
CA CYS A 40 18.76 -4.26 -7.89
C CYS A 40 17.79 -4.18 -6.69
N ILE A 41 18.27 -4.62 -5.52
CA ILE A 41 17.48 -4.68 -4.26
C ILE A 41 17.03 -3.27 -3.83
N ALA A 42 17.89 -2.26 -3.95
CA ALA A 42 17.55 -0.88 -3.58
C ALA A 42 16.38 -0.35 -4.43
N CYS A 43 16.43 -0.56 -5.75
CA CYS A 43 15.33 -0.22 -6.65
C CYS A 43 14.05 -1.00 -6.35
N GLN A 44 14.15 -2.30 -6.05
CA GLN A 44 12.99 -3.14 -5.72
C GLN A 44 12.29 -2.69 -4.43
N LYS A 45 13.05 -2.27 -3.41
CA LYS A 45 12.49 -1.80 -2.13
C LYS A 45 11.81 -0.44 -2.25
N LEU A 46 12.40 0.48 -3.01
CA LEU A 46 11.91 1.86 -3.11
C LEU A 46 10.81 2.02 -4.17
N LYS A 47 10.88 1.24 -5.25
CA LYS A 47 9.92 1.34 -6.35
C LYS A 47 8.93 0.19 -6.27
N ILE A 48 7.72 0.52 -5.83
CA ILE A 48 6.57 -0.38 -5.98
C ILE A 48 6.22 -0.43 -7.47
N ILE A 49 6.67 -1.50 -8.16
CA ILE A 49 6.42 -1.70 -9.60
C ILE A 49 5.09 -2.45 -9.83
N ARG A 50 4.61 -3.18 -8.82
CA ARG A 50 3.38 -3.96 -8.88
C ARG A 50 2.50 -3.63 -7.69
N HIS A 51 1.32 -3.08 -7.97
CA HIS A 51 0.23 -3.09 -6.99
C HIS A 51 -0.30 -4.51 -6.92
N VAL A 52 -0.01 -5.21 -5.82
CA VAL A 52 -0.68 -6.47 -5.53
C VAL A 52 -2.05 -6.09 -4.96
N HIS A 53 -3.08 -6.20 -5.80
CA HIS A 53 -4.44 -6.12 -5.32
C HIS A 53 -4.80 -7.46 -4.71
N SER A 54 -4.98 -7.50 -3.39
CA SER A 54 -5.64 -8.63 -2.75
C SER A 54 -7.07 -8.75 -3.31
N PRO A 55 -7.57 -9.98 -3.55
CA PRO A 55 -8.97 -10.14 -3.89
C PRO A 55 -9.83 -9.55 -2.77
N LEU A 56 -10.96 -8.94 -3.15
CA LEU A 56 -11.92 -8.45 -2.17
C LEU A 56 -12.43 -9.64 -1.35
N ALA A 57 -12.41 -9.51 -0.03
CA ALA A 57 -13.03 -10.52 0.83
C ALA A 57 -14.55 -10.46 0.65
N GLU A 58 -15.17 -11.60 0.34
CA GLU A 58 -16.62 -11.72 0.34
C GLU A 58 -17.12 -11.88 1.78
N PHE A 59 -17.81 -10.86 2.29
CA PHE A 59 -18.49 -10.95 3.57
C PHE A 59 -19.91 -11.47 3.36
N LYS A 60 -20.27 -12.55 4.06
CA LYS A 60 -21.66 -13.03 4.06
C LYS A 60 -22.56 -11.96 4.68
N VAL A 61 -23.69 -11.70 4.01
CA VAL A 61 -24.76 -10.88 4.60
C VAL A 61 -25.29 -11.63 5.82
N PRO A 62 -25.35 -11.02 7.01
CA PRO A 62 -25.91 -11.69 8.18
C PRO A 62 -27.38 -12.01 7.94
N ASN A 63 -27.89 -13.08 8.54
CA ASN A 63 -29.29 -13.52 8.41
C ASN A 63 -30.13 -13.25 9.67
N GLN A 64 -29.51 -12.72 10.73
CA GLN A 64 -30.16 -12.41 11.99
C GLN A 64 -29.49 -11.20 12.66
N ARG A 65 -30.25 -10.51 13.54
CA ARG A 65 -29.76 -9.38 14.34
C ARG A 65 -28.65 -9.81 15.29
N PHE A 66 -27.72 -8.91 15.54
CA PHE A 66 -26.65 -9.05 16.55
C PHE A 66 -25.64 -10.18 16.31
N VAL A 67 -25.63 -10.79 15.12
CA VAL A 67 -24.57 -11.75 14.73
C VAL A 67 -23.32 -11.06 14.23
N HIS A 68 -23.47 -9.89 13.61
CA HIS A 68 -22.33 -9.15 13.13
C HIS A 68 -22.49 -7.65 13.42
N ILE A 69 -21.76 -7.19 14.42
CA ILE A 69 -21.70 -5.78 14.82
C ILE A 69 -20.36 -5.21 14.36
N SER A 70 -20.40 -4.11 13.61
CA SER A 70 -19.19 -3.38 13.22
C SER A 70 -18.98 -2.28 14.25
N ILE A 71 -17.83 -2.30 14.93
CA ILE A 71 -17.48 -1.33 15.96
C ILE A 71 -16.32 -0.49 15.45
N ASP A 72 -16.42 0.83 15.58
CA ASP A 72 -15.40 1.77 15.14
C ASP A 72 -15.30 2.97 16.10
N ILE A 73 -14.11 3.59 16.19
CA ILE A 73 -13.87 4.77 17.02
C ILE A 73 -13.56 5.95 16.11
N ILE A 74 -14.36 7.00 16.26
CA ILE A 74 -14.15 8.27 15.56
C ILE A 74 -13.44 9.24 16.50
N GLY A 75 -12.27 9.74 16.09
CA GLY A 75 -11.61 10.87 16.73
C GLY A 75 -10.12 10.99 16.43
N PRO A 76 -9.44 11.96 17.06
CA PRO A 76 -10.00 12.93 18.02
C PRO A 76 -10.89 14.00 17.35
N LEU A 77 -12.01 14.30 18.00
CA LEU A 77 -12.99 15.34 17.66
C LEU A 77 -12.81 16.57 18.58
N PRO A 78 -13.33 17.75 18.20
CA PRO A 78 -13.42 18.88 19.12
C PRO A 78 -14.13 18.48 20.41
N SER A 79 -13.57 18.89 21.55
CA SER A 79 -14.11 18.50 22.85
C SER A 79 -15.54 19.00 23.03
N SER A 80 -16.44 18.09 23.38
CA SER A 80 -17.80 18.40 23.83
C SER A 80 -17.97 17.81 25.22
N GLN A 81 -18.06 18.67 26.24
CA GLN A 81 -18.20 18.25 27.64
C GLN A 81 -17.10 17.28 28.13
N GLY A 82 -15.87 17.42 27.61
CA GLY A 82 -14.76 16.52 27.96
C GLY A 82 -14.69 15.23 27.14
N PHE A 83 -15.62 14.99 26.22
CA PHE A 83 -15.58 13.87 25.29
C PHE A 83 -14.95 14.30 23.96
N THR A 84 -13.95 13.54 23.49
CA THR A 84 -13.22 13.79 22.24
C THR A 84 -13.30 12.64 21.24
N TYR A 85 -13.94 11.54 21.61
CA TYR A 85 -14.10 10.38 20.75
C TYR A 85 -15.56 9.93 20.70
N CYS A 86 -15.93 9.21 19.66
CA CYS A 86 -17.23 8.59 19.51
C CYS A 86 -17.05 7.12 19.16
N LEU A 87 -17.48 6.23 20.06
CA LEU A 87 -17.62 4.81 19.78
C LEU A 87 -18.89 4.59 18.97
N THR A 88 -18.75 4.00 17.80
CA THR A 88 -19.88 3.64 16.94
C THR A 88 -20.01 2.13 16.88
N ALA A 89 -21.24 1.62 16.97
CA ALA A 89 -21.55 0.22 16.79
C ALA A 89 -22.73 0.09 15.82
N ILE A 90 -22.56 -0.69 14.76
CA ILE A 90 -23.60 -0.87 13.73
C ILE A 90 -23.88 -2.35 13.57
N ASP A 91 -25.11 -2.77 13.86
CA ASP A 91 -25.59 -4.11 13.51
C ASP A 91 -25.74 -4.22 11.99
N ARG A 92 -24.98 -5.11 11.35
CA ARG A 92 -24.96 -5.21 9.88
C ARG A 92 -26.26 -5.75 9.29
N PHE A 93 -27.05 -6.51 10.07
CA PHE A 93 -28.34 -7.02 9.62
C PHE A 93 -29.40 -5.92 9.59
N SER A 94 -29.67 -5.30 10.73
CA SER A 94 -30.72 -4.28 10.85
C SER A 94 -30.30 -2.89 10.38
N ARG A 95 -28.98 -2.66 10.19
CA ARG A 95 -28.39 -1.35 9.93
C ARG A 95 -28.61 -0.36 11.08
N TRP A 96 -28.94 -0.86 12.27
CA TRP A 96 -29.15 -0.04 13.47
C TRP A 96 -27.82 0.54 13.98
N PRO A 97 -27.67 1.87 14.06
CA PRO A 97 -26.49 2.52 14.59
C PRO A 97 -26.65 2.88 16.07
N GLU A 98 -25.60 2.64 16.85
CA GLU A 98 -25.42 3.14 18.21
C GLU A 98 -24.15 3.98 18.27
N ALA A 99 -24.19 5.10 18.99
CA ALA A 99 -23.08 6.01 19.15
C ALA A 99 -22.94 6.42 20.62
N MET A 100 -21.74 6.28 21.18
CA MET A 100 -21.45 6.58 22.58
C MET A 100 -20.25 7.52 22.68
N PRO A 101 -20.36 8.64 23.41
CA PRO A 101 -19.24 9.57 23.57
C PRO A 101 -18.18 8.96 24.51
N LEU A 102 -16.91 9.15 24.16
CA LEU A 102 -15.76 8.68 24.93
C LEU A 102 -14.79 9.84 25.24
N ALA A 103 -14.30 9.89 26.48
CA ALA A 103 -13.32 10.88 26.93
C ALA A 103 -11.88 10.47 26.57
N ASP A 104 -11.65 9.16 26.45
CA ASP A 104 -10.36 8.55 26.11
C ASP A 104 -10.58 7.20 25.39
N ILE A 105 -9.54 6.65 24.76
CA ILE A 105 -9.55 5.34 24.06
C ILE A 105 -9.02 4.23 24.96
#